data_AF-A0A3S3NB33-F1
#
_entry.id   AF-A0A3S3NB33-F1
#
_cell.length_a   1.000
_cell.length_b   1.000
_cell.length_c   1.000
_cell.angle_alpha   90.00
_cell.angle_beta   90.00
_cell.angle_gamma   90.00
#
_symmetry.space_group_name_H-M   'P 1'
#
loop_
_entity.id
_entity.type
_entity.pdbx_description
1 polymer ?
#
loop_
_entity_poly.entity_id
_entity_poly.type
_entity_poly.pdbx_seq_one_letter_code
_entity_poly.pdbx_strand_id
1 'polypeptide(L)' 'MNLVIDNTVKTNGNEKNDIGMVVIRGNSVVMIEALEPVSKTQ' A
#
# COMPACT_ATOMS: atom_id res chain seq x y z
N MET A 1 8.80 -10.41 -4.14
CA MET A 1 7.37 -10.25 -3.81
C MET A 1 6.89 -8.86 -4.22
N ASN A 2 6.69 -8.57 -5.50
CA ASN A 2 6.24 -7.22 -5.88
C ASN A 2 4.76 -7.04 -5.49
N LEU A 3 4.39 -5.83 -5.06
CA LEU A 3 3.03 -5.47 -4.67
C LEU A 3 2.43 -4.56 -5.72
N VAL A 4 1.18 -4.80 -6.08
CA VAL A 4 0.37 -3.90 -6.91
C VAL A 4 -0.71 -3.34 -6.01
N ILE A 5 -0.76 -2.01 -5.88
CA ILE A 5 -1.68 -1.32 -4.97
C ILE A 5 -2.41 -0.25 -5.77
N ASP A 6 -3.74 -0.21 -5.63
CA ASP A 6 -4.59 0.83 -6.22
C ASP A 6 -4.89 1.93 -5.19
N ASN A 7 -5.31 3.11 -5.67
CA ASN A 7 -5.69 4.26 -4.84
C ASN A 7 -4.69 4.60 -3.73
N THR A 8 -3.39 4.53 -4.03
CA THR A 8 -2.33 4.68 -3.04
C THR A 8 -2.14 6.15 -2.65
N VAL A 9 -2.03 6.41 -1.35
CA VAL A 9 -1.66 7.72 -0.81
C VAL A 9 -0.28 7.63 -0.18
N LYS A 10 0.68 8.39 -0.71
CA LYS A 10 2.00 8.55 -0.10
C LYS A 10 1.92 9.56 1.02
N THR A 11 2.30 9.13 2.23
CA THR A 11 2.40 10.00 3.40
C THR A 11 3.86 10.26 3.75
N ASN A 12 4.27 11.53 3.78
CA ASN A 12 5.59 11.94 4.28
C ASN A 12 5.40 12.94 5.41
N GLY A 13 5.45 12.47 6.66
CA GLY A 13 5.03 13.27 7.82
C GLY A 13 3.56 13.67 7.71
N ASN A 14 3.28 14.97 7.59
CA ASN A 14 1.91 15.50 7.41
C ASN A 14 1.51 15.69 5.95
N GLU A 15 2.43 15.53 4.99
CA GLU A 15 2.12 15.66 3.57
C GLU A 15 1.48 14.38 3.05
N LYS A 16 0.29 14.51 2.45
CA LYS A 16 -0.42 13.42 1.79
C LYS A 16 -0.50 13.70 0.29
N ASN A 17 0.01 12.78 -0.52
CA ASN A 17 -0.04 12.86 -1.98
C ASN A 17 -0.72 11.62 -2.52
N ASP A 18 -1.80 11.80 -3.27
CA ASP A 18 -2.45 10.71 -4.00
C ASP A 18 -1.62 10.39 -5.25
N ILE A 19 -1.27 9.11 -5.40
CA ILE A 19 -0.44 8.61 -6.50
C ILE A 19 -1.14 7.51 -7.32
N GLY A 20 -2.41 7.22 -7.03
CA GLY A 20 -3.21 6.23 -7.77
C GLY A 20 -2.62 4.81 -7.71
N MET A 21 -2.55 4.15 -8.87
CA MET A 21 -2.08 2.76 -8.98
C MET A 21 -0.55 2.69 -9.08
N VAL A 22 0.07 1.91 -8.19
CA VAL A 22 1.53 1.77 -8.12
C VAL A 22 1.98 0.33 -7.97
N VAL A 23 3.22 0.09 -8.38
CA VAL A 23 3.93 -1.18 -8.15
C VAL A 23 5.10 -0.93 -7.20
N ILE A 24 5.14 -1.64 -6.08
CA ILE A 24 6.23 -1.59 -5.11
C ILE A 24 7.07 -2.86 -5.25
N ARG A 25 8.39 -2.72 -5.33
CA ARG A 25 9.30 -3.87 -5.31
C ARG A 25 9.32 -4.49 -3.92
N GLY A 26 9.13 -5.81 -3.84
CA GLY A 26 9.03 -6.51 -2.55
C GLY A 26 10.24 -6.37 -1.63
N ASN A 27 11.42 -6.27 -2.21
CA ASN A 27 12.67 -6.14 -1.44
C ASN A 27 12.78 -4.76 -0.76
N SER A 28 11.90 -3.82 -1.09
CA SER A 28 11.82 -2.49 -0.49
C SER A 28 10.70 -2.37 0.56
N VAL A 29 10.07 -3.48 0.94
CA VAL A 29 9.00 -3.52 1.94
C VAL A 29 9.52 -4.14 3.22
N VAL A 30 9.40 -3.41 4.33
CA VAL A 30 9.85 -3.86 5.66
C VAL A 30 8.69 -4.40 6.50
N MET A 31 7.52 -3.76 6.42
CA MET A 31 6.33 -4.10 7.21
C MET A 31 5.06 -3.85 6.40
N ILE A 32 4.06 -4.72 6.57
CA ILE A 32 2.71 -4.58 6.03
C ILE A 32 1.74 -4.84 7.18
N GLU A 33 0.75 -3.98 7.35
CA GLU A 33 -0.35 -4.16 8.29
C GLU A 33 -1.69 -3.93 7.59
N ALA A 34 -2.73 -4.63 8.04
CA ALA A 34 -4.08 -4.43 7.55
C ALA A 34 -4.79 -3.44 8.47
N LEU A 35 -5.20 -2.29 7.91
CA LEU A 35 -5.98 -1.29 8.65
C LEU A 35 -7.43 -1.74 8.88
N GLU A 36 -7.93 -2.57 7.97
CA GLU A 36 -9.27 -3.14 8.02
C GLU A 36 -9.19 -4.66 7.90
N PRO A 37 -10.14 -5.41 8.49
CA PRO A 37 -10.22 -6.84 8.31
C PRO A 37 -10.35 -7.17 6.82
N VAL A 38 -9.43 -7.98 6.31
CA VAL A 38 -9.56 -8.51 4.95
C VAL A 38 -10.77 -9.42 4.94
N SER A 39 -11.84 -9.01 4.26
CA SER A 39 -13.03 -9.84 4.08
C SER A 39 -12.60 -11.16 3.45
N LYS A 40 -13.03 -12.28 4.03
CA LYS A 40 -12.77 -13.59 3.43
C LYS A 40 -13.54 -13.64 2.11
N THR A 41 -12.84 -13.44 1.00
CA THR A 41 -13.38 -13.80 -0.31
C THR A 41 -13.55 -15.31 -0.30
N GLN A 42 -14.81 -15.75 -0.45
CA GLN A 42 -15.21 -17.16 -0.44
C GLN A 42 -14.68 -17.87 -1.70
#